data_AF-A0A8I6X9X8-F1
#
_entry.id   AF-A0A8I6X9X8-F1
#
_cell.length_a   1.000
_cell.length_b   1.000
_cell.length_c   1.000
_cell.angle_alpha   90.00
_cell.angle_beta   90.00
_cell.angle_gamma   90.00
#
_symmetry.space_group_name_H-M   'P 1'
#
loop_
_entity.id
_entity.type
_entity.pdbx_description
1 polymer ?
#
loop_
_entity_poly.entity_id
_entity_poly.type
_entity_poly.pdbx_seq_one_letter_code
_entity_poly.pdbx_strand_id
1 'polypeptide(L)'
;MNLGGSALEAALQAVGRGLDAAGDHRLLYCKGAGRLVTLDEARARDLPIGGSVLCGVPPDVEVEAYRGTRERSRPAPPGAAPDEPFVCSFQKMAEHFNRKAGLLETVPLGSFNSLFSFTGSWKNDAAATKALAVDGNSVPLYRVKITSDELILQESVELAIPYTWDPPALASFIENYGTHIITSVMVGGKDEVYIKQHSSSQLSETEFRNYVREIGYERFSDVENKSNAPPINYSEKDMTVIFRRRGGCDLVQNSGEWIKTVSSAPDVIGMTFLPIVSLVDDIPGKKHIARAIDLYLTYKPPIEELQYFLDFQVPLVWAPVPPGIAGQNRKEPVCPSLQFSLMGPKLFVSTEQVSVGRRPVTGLRLCLEGTKQNRLAIHLQHLGSLPKIFLPHWDSHITIGPPKWQGPEEQDSRWFEPIKWKNFAHVSTAPIEYTETNITDLSGVYIVTGAQLGVWDFGAKSVLHLKLLFSRVPGCTIRRSVWDHSPSSAMHRTDESSSSSSDNAKLVKIVDMTETLKGPQDAPGHWLVTGAKLGVEKGRIIVRAKYSLLNY
;
A
#
# COMPACT_ATOMS: atom_id res chain seq x y z
N MET A 1 17.28 41.43 4.04
CA MET A 1 15.95 40.88 3.71
C MET A 1 15.47 40.09 4.90
N ASN A 2 14.31 40.44 5.45
CA ASN A 2 13.77 39.80 6.64
C ASN A 2 13.24 38.41 6.24
N LEU A 3 13.92 37.33 6.65
CA LEU A 3 13.55 35.95 6.27
C LEU A 3 12.12 35.59 6.73
N GLY A 4 11.59 36.28 7.74
CA GLY A 4 10.21 36.15 8.20
C GLY A 4 9.12 36.53 7.19
N GLY A 5 9.42 37.40 6.20
CA GLY A 5 8.47 37.77 5.15
C GLY A 5 8.25 36.63 4.15
N SER A 6 9.31 35.88 3.81
CA SER A 6 9.27 34.86 2.76
C SER A 6 8.37 33.67 3.09
N ALA A 7 8.37 33.18 4.34
CA ALA A 7 7.53 32.04 4.72
C ALA A 7 6.04 32.41 4.79
N LEU A 8 5.73 33.64 5.25
CA LEU A 8 4.36 34.14 5.32
C LEU A 8 3.79 34.43 3.92
N GLU A 9 4.58 35.02 3.04
CA GLU A 9 4.23 35.20 1.62
C GLU A 9 4.01 33.84 0.94
N ALA A 10 4.90 32.87 1.15
CA ALA A 10 4.74 31.53 0.61
C ALA A 10 3.46 30.84 1.13
N ALA A 11 3.11 31.03 2.40
CA ALA A 11 1.86 30.54 2.98
C ALA A 11 0.62 31.18 2.31
N LEU A 12 0.66 32.49 2.06
CA LEU A 12 -0.42 33.19 1.34
C LEU A 12 -0.59 32.68 -0.10
N GLN A 13 0.50 32.43 -0.80
CA GLN A 13 0.45 31.89 -2.17
C GLN A 13 0.00 30.43 -2.20
N ALA A 14 0.15 29.69 -1.11
CA ALA A 14 -0.18 28.28 -1.03
C ALA A 14 -1.66 27.99 -0.72
N VAL A 15 -2.32 28.84 0.07
CA VAL A 15 -3.75 28.66 0.34
C VAL A 15 -4.55 28.70 -0.96
N GLY A 16 -5.46 27.75 -1.11
CA GLY A 16 -6.26 27.54 -2.32
C GLY A 16 -5.57 26.71 -3.39
N ARG A 17 -4.29 26.34 -3.24
CA ARG A 17 -3.60 25.42 -4.16
C ARG A 17 -3.89 23.97 -3.82
N GLY A 18 -3.62 23.09 -4.79
CA GLY A 18 -3.71 21.65 -4.63
C GLY A 18 -2.57 21.07 -3.80
N LEU A 19 -2.77 19.90 -3.23
CA LEU A 19 -1.76 19.09 -2.57
C LEU A 19 -2.07 17.60 -2.78
N ASP A 20 -1.02 16.80 -2.92
CA ASP A 20 -1.12 15.36 -2.79
C ASP A 20 -1.02 14.92 -1.32
N ALA A 21 -2.15 14.53 -0.74
CA ALA A 21 -2.24 14.01 0.63
C ALA A 21 -1.58 12.63 0.84
N ALA A 22 -1.24 11.89 -0.22
CA ALA A 22 -0.43 10.68 -0.11
C ALA A 22 1.07 10.97 0.09
N GLY A 23 1.51 12.20 -0.19
CA GLY A 23 2.89 12.67 -0.07
C GLY A 23 3.19 13.49 1.19
N ASP A 24 4.39 14.06 1.24
CA ASP A 24 4.81 14.97 2.32
C ASP A 24 4.17 16.36 2.14
N HIS A 25 3.76 16.98 3.24
CA HIS A 25 3.02 18.25 3.23
C HIS A 25 3.97 19.46 3.32
N ARG A 26 4.94 19.54 2.41
CA ARG A 26 5.80 20.73 2.24
C ARG A 26 5.26 21.61 1.12
N LEU A 27 5.42 22.92 1.27
CA LEU A 27 4.97 23.89 0.26
C LEU A 27 5.56 23.65 -1.13
N LEU A 28 6.76 23.08 -1.22
CA LEU A 28 7.40 22.76 -2.49
C LEU A 28 6.60 21.72 -3.31
N TYR A 29 5.74 20.94 -2.66
CA TYR A 29 4.89 19.93 -3.29
C TYR A 29 3.47 20.42 -3.59
N CYS A 30 3.19 21.72 -3.44
CA CYS A 30 1.92 22.29 -3.87
C CYS A 30 1.70 22.02 -5.36
N LYS A 31 0.49 21.59 -5.67
CA LYS A 31 0.00 21.22 -7.00
C LYS A 31 -0.72 22.39 -7.66
N GLY A 32 -0.97 22.26 -8.97
CA GLY A 32 -1.55 23.28 -9.82
C GLY A 32 -0.56 24.36 -10.24
N ALA A 33 -0.82 24.99 -11.38
CA ALA A 33 -0.09 26.18 -11.84
C ALA A 33 -0.35 27.41 -10.94
N GLY A 34 -1.43 27.38 -10.15
CA GLY A 34 -1.83 28.42 -9.21
C GLY A 34 -2.86 27.87 -8.21
N ARG A 35 -3.70 28.76 -7.67
CA ARG A 35 -4.86 28.38 -6.86
C ARG A 35 -5.85 27.59 -7.71
N LEU A 36 -6.48 26.57 -7.12
CA LEU A 36 -7.51 25.75 -7.75
C LEU A 36 -8.93 26.24 -7.47
N VAL A 37 -9.05 27.16 -6.51
CA VAL A 37 -10.29 27.81 -6.13
C VAL A 37 -10.26 29.28 -6.51
N THR A 38 -11.43 29.86 -6.72
CA THR A 38 -11.60 31.28 -7.00
C THR A 38 -11.56 32.07 -5.69
N LEU A 39 -10.69 33.07 -5.63
CA LEU A 39 -10.63 34.08 -4.56
C LEU A 39 -10.72 35.48 -5.20
N ASP A 40 -11.22 36.47 -4.48
CA ASP A 40 -11.40 37.84 -4.96
C ASP A 40 -10.06 38.62 -4.99
N GLU A 41 -9.20 38.27 -5.94
CA GLU A 41 -7.89 38.91 -6.14
C GLU A 41 -8.03 40.40 -6.51
N ALA A 42 -9.13 40.78 -7.15
CA ALA A 42 -9.38 42.16 -7.59
C ALA A 42 -9.51 43.12 -6.40
N ARG A 43 -9.96 42.61 -5.25
CA ARG A 43 -10.09 43.36 -3.99
C ARG A 43 -9.00 43.02 -2.98
N ALA A 44 -7.89 42.44 -3.43
CA ALA A 44 -6.75 42.16 -2.58
C ALA A 44 -6.20 43.45 -1.94
N ARG A 45 -5.78 43.33 -0.68
CA ARG A 45 -5.30 44.44 0.15
C ARG A 45 -3.95 44.12 0.77
N ASP A 46 -3.22 45.17 1.08
CA ASP A 46 -1.95 45.06 1.80
C ASP A 46 -2.19 45.09 3.31
N LEU A 47 -1.61 44.15 4.05
CA LEU A 47 -1.77 44.04 5.49
C LEU A 47 -0.46 44.35 6.23
N PRO A 48 -0.44 45.29 7.19
CA PRO A 48 0.73 45.52 8.03
C PRO A 48 0.87 44.37 9.05
N ILE A 49 1.97 43.60 8.97
CA ILE A 49 2.24 42.44 9.82
C ILE A 49 3.68 42.48 10.33
N GLY A 50 3.86 42.46 11.65
CA GLY A 50 5.17 42.27 12.28
C GLY A 50 6.25 43.29 11.90
N GLY A 51 5.85 44.54 11.61
CA GLY A 51 6.77 45.60 11.15
C GLY A 51 7.10 45.54 9.64
N SER A 52 6.44 44.68 8.89
CA SER A 52 6.47 44.56 7.42
C SER A 52 5.08 44.66 6.83
N VAL A 53 4.97 44.67 5.49
CA VAL A 53 3.68 44.67 4.78
C VAL A 53 3.57 43.37 3.99
N LEU A 54 2.50 42.61 4.21
CA LEU A 54 2.13 41.46 3.40
C LEU A 54 1.19 41.92 2.29
N CYS A 55 1.66 41.90 1.05
CA CYS A 55 0.91 42.45 -0.07
C CYS A 55 -0.07 41.43 -0.68
N GLY A 56 -1.15 41.94 -1.28
CA GLY A 56 -2.03 41.14 -2.13
C GLY A 56 -2.82 40.07 -1.38
N VAL A 57 -3.35 40.37 -0.19
CA VAL A 57 -4.20 39.47 0.58
C VAL A 57 -5.66 39.61 0.13
N PRO A 58 -6.28 38.58 -0.48
CA PRO A 58 -7.69 38.62 -0.85
C PRO A 58 -8.60 38.82 0.38
N PRO A 59 -9.81 39.39 0.21
CA PRO A 59 -10.74 39.54 1.32
C PRO A 59 -11.21 38.20 1.90
N ASP A 60 -11.17 37.13 1.10
CA ASP A 60 -11.52 35.75 1.48
C ASP A 60 -10.43 35.03 2.30
N VAL A 61 -9.32 35.71 2.57
CA VAL A 61 -8.18 35.18 3.31
C VAL A 61 -7.94 36.01 4.56
N GLU A 62 -7.86 35.33 5.71
CA GLU A 62 -7.50 35.92 6.99
C GLU A 62 -6.07 35.53 7.38
N VAL A 63 -5.34 36.49 7.95
CA VAL A 63 -4.01 36.26 8.53
C VAL A 63 -4.07 36.54 10.02
N GLU A 64 -4.05 35.48 10.82
CA GLU A 64 -4.03 35.56 12.28
C GLU A 64 -2.59 35.64 12.77
N ALA A 65 -2.30 36.60 13.65
CA ALA A 65 -1.01 36.72 14.33
C ALA A 65 -1.09 36.14 15.74
N TYR A 66 -0.09 35.33 16.09
CA TYR A 66 0.05 34.68 17.39
C TYR A 66 1.15 35.37 18.21
N ARG A 67 1.09 35.24 19.54
CA ARG A 67 2.09 35.82 20.44
C ARG A 67 3.46 35.12 20.38
N GLY A 68 3.62 34.07 19.57
CA GLY A 68 4.84 33.26 19.53
C GLY A 68 5.11 32.51 20.83
N THR A 69 4.06 32.15 21.57
CA THR A 69 4.20 31.40 22.82
C THR A 69 4.47 29.93 22.52
N ARG A 70 5.37 29.32 23.31
CA ARG A 70 5.67 27.89 23.23
C ARG A 70 4.42 27.07 23.56
N GLU A 71 4.04 26.18 22.65
CA GLU A 71 2.99 25.19 22.80
C GLU A 71 3.61 23.79 22.75
N ARG A 72 3.21 22.89 23.67
CA ARG A 72 3.69 21.51 23.63
C ARG A 72 2.91 20.74 22.56
N SER A 73 3.63 20.22 21.57
CA SER A 73 3.11 19.38 20.49
C SER A 73 2.91 17.93 20.96
N ARG A 74 1.97 17.71 21.88
CA ARG A 74 1.56 16.40 22.38
C ARG A 74 0.04 16.29 22.43
N PRO A 75 -0.58 15.18 21.99
CA PRO A 75 -2.00 14.94 22.21
C PRO A 75 -2.27 14.74 23.71
N ALA A 76 -3.09 15.57 24.33
CA ALA A 76 -3.45 15.41 25.74
C ALA A 76 -4.84 14.74 25.85
N PRO A 77 -4.95 13.51 26.38
CA PRO A 77 -6.25 12.93 26.73
C PRO A 77 -6.95 13.81 27.79
N PRO A 78 -8.29 13.94 27.76
CA PRO A 78 -9.03 14.59 28.83
C PRO A 78 -8.74 13.90 30.18
N GLY A 79 -8.22 14.64 31.15
CA GLY A 79 -7.90 14.13 32.49
C GLY A 79 -6.52 13.50 32.65
N ALA A 80 -5.66 13.48 31.62
CA ALA A 80 -4.27 13.05 31.76
C ALA A 80 -3.44 14.08 32.53
N ALA A 81 -2.43 13.60 33.26
CA ALA A 81 -1.49 14.50 33.92
C ALA A 81 -0.71 15.34 32.88
N PRO A 82 -0.37 16.61 33.16
CA PRO A 82 0.28 17.52 32.19
C PRO A 82 1.56 16.97 31.54
N ASP A 83 2.26 16.07 32.24
CA ASP A 83 3.52 15.47 31.80
C ASP A 83 3.40 14.02 31.32
N GLU A 84 2.19 13.45 31.30
CA GLU A 84 2.01 12.06 30.88
C GLU A 84 2.26 11.90 29.37
N PRO A 85 3.20 11.02 28.96
CA PRO A 85 3.47 10.75 27.56
C PRO A 85 2.24 10.21 26.83
N PHE A 86 1.96 10.76 25.65
CA PHE A 86 0.93 10.21 24.79
C PHE A 86 1.48 9.05 23.97
N VAL A 87 1.07 7.85 24.34
CA VAL A 87 1.36 6.61 23.64
C VAL A 87 0.06 6.02 23.12
N CYS A 88 0.00 5.66 21.85
CA CYS A 88 -1.17 5.02 21.25
C CYS A 88 -0.82 4.07 20.12
N SER A 89 -1.83 3.36 19.59
CA SER A 89 -1.68 2.50 18.41
C SER A 89 -1.43 3.32 17.14
N PHE A 90 -0.95 2.65 16.09
CA PHE A 90 -0.77 3.23 14.76
C PHE A 90 -2.04 3.95 14.26
N GLN A 91 -3.19 3.29 14.34
CA GLN A 91 -4.47 3.84 13.87
C GLN A 91 -4.87 5.12 14.61
N LYS A 92 -4.79 5.12 15.95
CA LYS A 92 -5.13 6.29 16.78
C LYS A 92 -4.20 7.47 16.49
N MET A 93 -2.91 7.19 16.23
CA MET A 93 -1.95 8.24 15.88
C MET A 93 -2.25 8.80 14.49
N ALA A 94 -2.47 7.95 13.49
CA ALA A 94 -2.83 8.37 12.14
C ALA A 94 -4.08 9.27 12.15
N GLU A 95 -5.14 8.87 12.86
CA GLU A 95 -6.35 9.68 13.04
C GLU A 95 -6.07 11.02 13.75
N HIS A 96 -5.13 11.06 14.70
CA HIS A 96 -4.72 12.33 15.32
C HIS A 96 -4.08 13.28 14.30
N PHE A 97 -3.19 12.76 13.44
CA PHE A 97 -2.57 13.55 12.36
C PHE A 97 -3.61 14.02 11.33
N ASN A 98 -4.56 13.16 10.97
CA ASN A 98 -5.64 13.49 10.05
C ASN A 98 -6.52 14.62 10.62
N ARG A 99 -6.93 14.52 11.88
CA ARG A 99 -7.68 15.59 12.56
C ARG A 99 -6.90 16.90 12.64
N LYS A 100 -5.59 16.84 12.91
CA LYS A 100 -4.71 18.03 12.91
C LYS A 100 -4.64 18.70 11.53
N ALA A 101 -4.81 17.90 10.47
CA ALA A 101 -4.87 18.36 9.08
C ALA A 101 -6.29 18.77 8.62
N GLY A 102 -7.29 18.78 9.52
CA GLY A 102 -8.68 19.13 9.20
C GLY A 102 -9.48 18.01 8.51
N LEU A 103 -8.99 16.76 8.54
CA LEU A 103 -9.60 15.63 7.85
C LEU A 103 -10.20 14.63 8.85
N LEU A 104 -11.34 14.05 8.47
CA LEU A 104 -12.03 13.00 9.24
C LEU A 104 -11.73 11.58 8.73
N GLU A 105 -10.86 11.48 7.72
CA GLU A 105 -10.48 10.21 7.11
C GLU A 105 -9.70 9.32 8.09
N THR A 106 -9.75 8.00 7.87
CA THR A 106 -9.03 7.01 8.68
C THR A 106 -7.74 6.52 8.02
N VAL A 107 -7.57 6.80 6.73
CA VAL A 107 -6.38 6.42 5.96
C VAL A 107 -5.21 7.32 6.38
N PRO A 108 -4.03 6.77 6.72
CA PRO A 108 -2.90 7.60 7.14
C PRO A 108 -2.41 8.51 6.02
N LEU A 109 -2.20 9.80 6.34
CA LEU A 109 -1.65 10.77 5.41
C LEU A 109 -0.16 10.55 5.12
N GLY A 110 0.31 11.02 3.97
CA GLY A 110 1.72 10.94 3.60
C GLY A 110 2.64 11.72 4.54
N SER A 111 2.17 12.84 5.10
CA SER A 111 2.91 13.56 6.14
C SER A 111 3.12 12.73 7.40
N PHE A 112 2.12 11.99 7.86
CA PHE A 112 2.26 11.05 8.98
C PHE A 112 3.31 9.98 8.66
N ASN A 113 3.25 9.41 7.45
CA ASN A 113 4.23 8.42 6.99
C ASN A 113 5.65 9.00 6.97
N SER A 114 5.84 10.20 6.41
CA SER A 114 7.14 10.89 6.33
C SER A 114 7.73 11.19 7.71
N LEU A 115 6.90 11.67 8.64
CA LEU A 115 7.34 12.05 9.98
C LEU A 115 7.80 10.84 10.81
N PHE A 116 7.10 9.71 10.69
CA PHE A 116 7.48 8.44 11.32
C PHE A 116 8.42 7.57 10.45
N SER A 117 8.83 8.04 9.27
CA SER A 117 9.63 7.28 8.30
C SER A 117 9.04 5.89 7.98
N PHE A 118 7.73 5.84 7.69
CA PHE A 118 7.04 4.69 7.13
C PHE A 118 7.18 4.69 5.60
N THR A 119 7.46 3.52 5.02
CA THR A 119 7.74 3.36 3.58
C THR A 119 7.00 2.19 2.94
N GLY A 120 6.28 1.38 3.74
CA GLY A 120 5.54 0.22 3.27
C GLY A 120 4.10 0.54 2.91
N SER A 121 3.31 -0.50 2.65
CA SER A 121 1.86 -0.35 2.71
C SER A 121 1.46 -0.08 4.15
N TRP A 122 0.50 0.83 4.36
CA TRP A 122 0.13 1.24 5.71
C TRP A 122 -0.39 0.08 6.57
N LYS A 123 -0.93 -0.99 5.96
CA LYS A 123 -1.33 -2.22 6.67
C LYS A 123 -0.13 -2.99 7.22
N ASN A 124 0.93 -3.10 6.44
CA ASN A 124 2.17 -3.76 6.87
C ASN A 124 2.88 -2.91 7.93
N ASP A 125 2.95 -1.60 7.74
CA ASP A 125 3.51 -0.67 8.71
C ASP A 125 2.74 -0.70 10.04
N ALA A 126 1.40 -0.76 9.97
CA ALA A 126 0.56 -0.93 11.14
C ALA A 126 0.81 -2.27 11.86
N ALA A 127 0.93 -3.38 11.12
CA ALA A 127 1.22 -4.70 11.69
C ALA A 127 2.62 -4.79 12.31
N ALA A 128 3.60 -4.06 11.76
CA ALA A 128 4.96 -3.97 12.26
C ALA A 128 5.10 -3.00 13.46
N THR A 129 4.08 -2.22 13.78
CA THR A 129 4.12 -1.18 14.82
C THR A 129 3.31 -1.59 16.04
N LYS A 130 3.97 -1.67 17.21
CA LYS A 130 3.31 -1.95 18.49
C LYS A 130 2.64 -0.69 19.07
N ALA A 131 3.39 0.40 19.13
CA ALA A 131 2.93 1.67 19.67
C ALA A 131 3.72 2.85 19.09
N LEU A 132 3.11 4.03 19.10
CA LEU A 132 3.68 5.29 18.64
C LEU A 132 3.56 6.36 19.71
N ALA A 133 4.52 7.29 19.72
CA ALA A 133 4.47 8.49 20.53
C ALA A 133 5.04 9.69 19.78
N VAL A 134 4.56 10.88 20.14
CA VAL A 134 5.09 12.18 19.70
C VAL A 134 5.22 13.08 20.92
N ASP A 135 6.34 13.78 21.01
CA ASP A 135 6.53 14.88 21.95
C ASP A 135 7.29 16.01 21.25
N GLY A 136 7.11 17.25 21.71
CA GLY A 136 7.81 18.37 21.12
C GLY A 136 7.24 19.72 21.47
N ASN A 137 7.84 20.75 20.89
CA ASN A 137 7.46 22.14 21.05
C ASN A 137 7.14 22.76 19.70
N SER A 138 6.07 23.54 19.63
CA SER A 138 5.72 24.40 18.50
C SER A 138 5.62 25.84 18.96
N VAL A 139 6.00 26.76 18.08
CA VAL A 139 5.96 28.20 18.29
C VAL A 139 5.23 28.79 17.08
N PRO A 140 3.88 28.82 17.10
CA PRO A 140 3.11 29.43 16.02
C PRO A 140 3.30 30.95 16.03
N LEU A 141 3.54 31.53 14.86
CA LEU A 141 3.64 32.99 14.68
C LEU A 141 2.45 33.52 13.88
N TYR A 142 2.11 32.84 12.77
CA TYR A 142 1.03 33.27 11.89
C TYR A 142 0.23 32.08 11.40
N ARG A 143 -1.07 32.29 11.16
CA ARG A 143 -1.92 31.39 10.40
C ARG A 143 -2.56 32.15 9.25
N VAL A 144 -2.31 31.69 8.03
CA VAL A 144 -3.04 32.14 6.85
C VAL A 144 -4.14 31.14 6.56
N LYS A 145 -5.40 31.57 6.50
CA LYS A 145 -6.54 30.67 6.28
C LYS A 145 -7.56 31.29 5.32
N ILE A 146 -8.20 30.46 4.52
CA ILE A 146 -9.38 30.84 3.75
C ILE A 146 -10.57 30.87 4.71
N THR A 147 -11.37 31.95 4.65
CA THR A 147 -12.55 32.15 5.48
C THR A 147 -13.86 32.06 4.71
N SER A 148 -13.82 31.94 3.38
CA SER A 148 -15.03 31.72 2.59
C SER A 148 -15.63 30.34 2.89
N ASP A 149 -16.92 30.34 3.22
CA ASP A 149 -17.71 29.11 3.43
C ASP A 149 -18.11 28.46 2.09
N GLU A 150 -18.11 29.22 1.00
CA GLU A 150 -18.50 28.78 -0.35
C GLU A 150 -17.29 28.86 -1.31
N LEU A 151 -16.40 27.87 -1.22
CA LEU A 151 -15.27 27.76 -2.15
C LEU A 151 -15.73 27.18 -3.49
N ILE A 152 -15.40 27.87 -4.58
CA ILE A 152 -15.74 27.47 -5.93
C ILE A 152 -14.46 27.05 -6.66
N LEU A 153 -14.46 25.87 -7.28
CA LEU A 153 -13.36 25.42 -8.12
C LEU A 153 -13.24 26.30 -9.36
N GLN A 154 -12.02 26.47 -9.87
CA GLN A 154 -11.84 27.11 -11.16
C GLN A 154 -12.39 26.22 -12.27
N GLU A 155 -13.04 26.82 -13.26
CA GLU A 155 -13.62 26.14 -14.43
C GLU A 155 -12.60 25.23 -15.14
N SER A 156 -11.34 25.66 -15.22
CA SER A 156 -10.25 24.88 -15.83
C SER A 156 -9.98 23.56 -15.10
N VAL A 157 -10.18 23.51 -13.78
CA VAL A 157 -10.02 22.30 -12.96
C VAL A 157 -11.21 21.38 -13.16
N GLU A 158 -12.43 21.93 -13.20
CA GLU A 158 -13.64 21.15 -13.43
C GLU A 158 -13.65 20.48 -14.81
N LEU A 159 -13.27 21.21 -15.85
CA LEU A 159 -13.16 20.71 -17.22
C LEU A 159 -12.09 19.61 -17.37
N ALA A 160 -11.13 19.53 -16.45
CA ALA A 160 -10.11 18.48 -16.45
C ALA A 160 -10.61 17.14 -15.86
N ILE A 161 -11.80 17.10 -15.26
CA ILE A 161 -12.36 15.88 -14.67
C ILE A 161 -12.96 15.01 -15.78
N PRO A 162 -12.49 13.77 -15.97
CA PRO A 162 -13.01 12.90 -17.02
C PRO A 162 -14.44 12.43 -16.70
N TYR A 163 -15.31 12.43 -17.71
CA TYR A 163 -16.70 11.97 -17.58
C TYR A 163 -16.86 10.46 -17.40
N THR A 164 -15.84 9.68 -17.73
CA THR A 164 -15.85 8.20 -17.65
C THR A 164 -14.64 7.71 -16.85
N TRP A 165 -14.63 6.42 -16.50
CA TRP A 165 -13.45 5.80 -15.91
C TRP A 165 -12.32 5.71 -16.95
N ASP A 166 -11.48 6.76 -16.97
CA ASP A 166 -10.32 6.87 -17.85
C ASP A 166 -9.01 6.95 -17.03
N PRO A 167 -8.32 5.82 -16.80
CA PRO A 167 -7.17 5.75 -15.91
C PRO A 167 -6.05 6.77 -16.17
N PRO A 168 -5.61 7.03 -17.43
CA PRO A 168 -4.60 8.04 -17.71
C PRO A 168 -5.05 9.46 -17.35
N ALA A 169 -6.27 9.84 -17.72
CA ALA A 169 -6.82 11.17 -17.40
C ALA A 169 -7.01 11.36 -15.89
N LEU A 170 -7.49 10.34 -15.19
CA LEU A 170 -7.65 10.35 -13.73
C LEU A 170 -6.29 10.46 -13.02
N ALA A 171 -5.28 9.71 -13.46
CA ALA A 171 -3.94 9.79 -12.92
C ALA A 171 -3.33 11.18 -13.17
N SER A 172 -3.46 11.71 -14.38
CA SER A 172 -2.99 13.05 -14.74
C SER A 172 -3.69 14.15 -13.92
N PHE A 173 -4.98 14.02 -13.66
CA PHE A 173 -5.70 14.96 -12.78
C PHE A 173 -5.08 14.97 -11.37
N ILE A 174 -4.89 13.80 -10.76
CA ILE A 174 -4.30 13.68 -9.42
C ILE A 174 -2.85 14.21 -9.41
N GLU A 175 -2.07 13.91 -10.44
CA GLU A 175 -0.69 14.40 -10.55
C GLU A 175 -0.61 15.93 -10.64
N ASN A 176 -1.50 16.54 -11.43
CA ASN A 176 -1.51 17.97 -11.73
C ASN A 176 -2.16 18.82 -10.63
N TYR A 177 -3.27 18.36 -10.05
CA TYR A 177 -4.08 19.12 -9.10
C TYR A 177 -4.01 18.58 -7.67
N GLY A 178 -3.49 17.38 -7.46
CA GLY A 178 -3.49 16.72 -6.16
C GLY A 178 -4.85 16.12 -5.80
N THR A 179 -4.99 15.75 -4.54
CA THR A 179 -6.21 15.13 -3.98
C THR A 179 -6.99 16.09 -3.09
N HIS A 180 -6.32 17.11 -2.58
CA HIS A 180 -6.84 18.04 -1.58
C HIS A 180 -6.45 19.48 -1.90
N ILE A 181 -7.19 20.43 -1.36
CA ILE A 181 -6.91 21.87 -1.42
C ILE A 181 -6.42 22.34 -0.06
N ILE A 182 -5.40 23.18 -0.05
CA ILE A 182 -4.85 23.79 1.17
C ILE A 182 -5.79 24.89 1.65
N THR A 183 -6.41 24.73 2.82
CA THR A 183 -7.34 25.71 3.41
C THR A 183 -6.69 26.63 4.44
N SER A 184 -5.64 26.16 5.12
CA SER A 184 -4.82 27.01 5.98
C SER A 184 -3.37 26.53 6.03
N VAL A 185 -2.47 27.47 6.32
CA VAL A 185 -1.04 27.23 6.52
C VAL A 185 -0.61 27.94 7.80
N MET A 186 0.06 27.21 8.68
CA MET A 186 0.63 27.72 9.93
C MET A 186 2.13 27.92 9.77
N VAL A 187 2.60 29.13 10.08
CA VAL A 187 4.00 29.56 9.98
C VAL A 187 4.56 29.80 11.38
N GLY A 188 5.78 29.32 11.62
CA GLY A 188 6.46 29.44 12.90
C GLY A 188 7.66 28.51 13.00
N GLY A 189 7.84 27.92 14.18
CA GLY A 189 8.90 26.95 14.45
C GLY A 189 8.35 25.71 15.13
N LYS A 190 8.94 24.55 14.85
CA LYS A 190 8.54 23.27 15.42
C LYS A 190 9.75 22.37 15.64
N ASP A 191 9.86 21.79 16.82
CA ASP A 191 10.88 20.82 17.18
C ASP A 191 10.23 19.64 17.88
N GLU A 192 10.19 18.49 17.21
CA GLU A 192 9.48 17.30 17.66
C GLU A 192 10.33 16.04 17.55
N VAL A 193 10.01 15.09 18.41
CA VAL A 193 10.50 13.73 18.39
C VAL A 193 9.35 12.76 18.14
N TYR A 194 9.59 11.85 17.20
CA TYR A 194 8.67 10.80 16.78
C TYR A 194 9.27 9.46 17.19
N ILE A 195 8.53 8.68 17.95
CA ILE A 195 9.05 7.45 18.57
C ILE A 195 8.18 6.28 18.14
N LYS A 196 8.83 5.24 17.61
CA LYS A 196 8.21 3.99 17.19
C LYS A 196 8.65 2.86 18.10
N GLN A 197 7.68 2.10 18.61
CA GLN A 197 7.90 0.78 19.19
C GLN A 197 7.55 -0.27 18.14
N HIS A 198 8.53 -1.08 17.73
CA HIS A 198 8.29 -2.17 16.77
C HIS A 198 7.54 -3.33 17.42
N SER A 199 6.81 -4.12 16.63
CA SER A 199 6.04 -5.27 17.10
C SER A 199 6.89 -6.37 17.73
N SER A 200 8.18 -6.45 17.39
CA SER A 200 9.16 -7.36 18.01
C SER A 200 9.61 -6.94 19.41
N SER A 201 9.38 -5.68 19.80
CA SER A 201 9.84 -5.13 21.08
C SER A 201 9.22 -5.83 22.27
N GLN A 202 10.07 -6.28 23.18
CA GLN A 202 9.69 -6.94 24.43
C GLN A 202 9.27 -5.97 25.53
N LEU A 203 9.40 -4.66 25.32
CA LEU A 203 9.02 -3.65 26.31
C LEU A 203 7.52 -3.67 26.56
N SER A 204 7.15 -3.57 27.84
CA SER A 204 5.78 -3.27 28.27
C SER A 204 5.39 -1.84 27.91
N GLU A 205 4.08 -1.54 27.96
CA GLU A 205 3.59 -0.19 27.68
C GLU A 205 4.12 0.83 28.70
N THR A 206 4.27 0.45 29.98
CA THR A 206 4.78 1.32 31.04
C THR A 206 6.26 1.65 30.85
N GLU A 207 7.08 0.66 30.50
CA GLU A 207 8.50 0.87 30.19
C GLU A 207 8.65 1.77 28.96
N PHE A 208 7.88 1.51 27.89
CA PHE A 208 7.90 2.35 26.69
C PHE A 208 7.49 3.80 27.01
N ARG A 209 6.43 4.00 27.80
CA ARG A 209 6.02 5.34 28.28
C ARG A 209 7.15 6.03 29.05
N ASN A 210 7.88 5.31 29.90
CA ASN A 210 9.00 5.90 30.64
C ASN A 210 10.13 6.35 29.70
N TYR A 211 10.51 5.54 28.71
CA TYR A 211 11.48 5.94 27.69
C TYR A 211 11.02 7.18 26.90
N VAL A 212 9.75 7.25 26.50
CA VAL A 212 9.20 8.45 25.82
C VAL A 212 9.34 9.69 26.71
N ARG A 213 9.08 9.56 28.02
CA ARG A 213 9.24 10.65 28.97
C ARG A 213 10.69 11.11 29.07
N GLU A 214 11.63 10.18 29.19
CA GLU A 214 13.06 10.46 29.29
C GLU A 214 13.57 11.17 28.04
N ILE A 215 13.25 10.65 26.84
CA ILE A 215 13.61 11.27 25.55
C ILE A 215 13.10 12.71 25.45
N GLY A 216 11.84 12.94 25.84
CA GLY A 216 11.26 14.28 25.85
C GLY A 216 11.96 15.21 26.85
N TYR A 217 12.27 14.72 28.04
CA TYR A 217 12.97 15.50 29.07
C TYR A 217 14.39 15.86 28.65
N GLU A 218 15.16 14.91 28.12
CA GLU A 218 16.52 15.13 27.63
C GLU A 218 16.57 16.17 26.50
N ARG A 219 15.58 16.17 25.60
CA ARG A 219 15.56 17.08 24.45
C ARG A 219 15.00 18.47 24.78
N PHE A 220 13.96 18.54 25.60
CA PHE A 220 13.14 19.74 25.76
C PHE A 220 13.20 20.39 27.15
N SER A 221 13.94 19.81 28.11
CA SER A 221 14.13 20.46 29.40
C SER A 221 15.09 21.66 29.29
N ASP A 222 14.73 22.74 29.98
CA ASP A 222 15.53 23.98 30.03
C ASP A 222 16.69 23.90 31.05
N VAL A 223 16.79 22.79 31.78
CA VAL A 223 17.82 22.57 32.82
C VAL A 223 19.00 21.83 32.20
N GLU A 224 20.22 22.34 32.37
CA GLU A 224 21.47 21.66 31.99
C GLU A 224 21.77 20.43 32.88
N ASN A 225 20.83 19.52 33.03
CA ASN A 225 21.07 18.23 33.63
C ASN A 225 21.36 17.24 32.52
N LYS A 226 22.62 17.19 32.09
CA LYS A 226 23.13 15.99 31.41
C LYS A 226 22.98 14.84 32.40
N SER A 227 22.00 13.97 32.20
CA SER A 227 21.93 12.73 32.98
C SER A 227 23.26 11.99 32.81
N ASN A 228 23.92 11.65 33.91
CA ASN A 228 25.10 10.76 33.90
C ASN A 228 24.72 9.31 33.52
N ALA A 229 23.51 9.08 33.02
CA ALA A 229 23.04 7.79 32.55
C ALA A 229 23.77 7.43 31.23
N PRO A 230 24.14 6.16 31.04
CA PRO A 230 24.71 5.71 29.77
C PRO A 230 23.73 5.98 28.62
N PRO A 231 24.23 6.35 27.42
CA PRO A 231 23.38 6.59 26.26
C PRO A 231 22.53 5.34 25.97
N ILE A 232 21.22 5.53 25.92
CA ILE A 232 20.27 4.43 25.70
C ILE A 232 20.42 3.93 24.27
N ASN A 233 20.79 2.66 24.11
CA ASN A 233 20.78 2.04 22.79
C ASN A 233 19.35 1.64 22.42
N TYR A 234 18.64 2.56 21.76
CA TYR A 234 17.24 2.36 21.34
C TYR A 234 17.08 1.16 20.38
N SER A 235 18.13 0.81 19.63
CA SER A 235 18.08 -0.30 18.68
C SER A 235 17.99 -1.67 19.37
N GLU A 236 18.68 -1.86 20.50
CA GLU A 236 18.57 -3.08 21.33
C GLU A 236 17.17 -3.27 21.93
N LYS A 237 16.40 -2.19 22.01
CA LYS A 237 15.03 -2.19 22.55
C LYS A 237 13.96 -2.31 21.46
N ASP A 238 14.35 -2.50 20.21
CA ASP A 238 13.48 -2.47 19.03
C ASP A 238 12.61 -1.19 19.01
N MET A 239 13.27 -0.05 19.24
CA MET A 239 12.67 1.28 19.14
C MET A 239 13.37 2.12 18.07
N THR A 240 12.63 3.04 17.47
CA THR A 240 13.19 4.04 16.56
C THR A 240 12.79 5.43 17.01
N VAL A 241 13.78 6.30 17.20
CA VAL A 241 13.60 7.69 17.62
C VAL A 241 14.00 8.59 16.46
N ILE A 242 13.10 9.46 16.03
CA ILE A 242 13.26 10.32 14.85
C ILE A 242 13.05 11.76 15.28
N PHE A 243 14.06 12.58 15.06
CA PHE A 243 14.00 14.01 15.37
C PHE A 243 13.66 14.82 14.13
N ARG A 244 12.66 15.70 14.23
CA ARG A 244 12.22 16.57 13.14
C ARG A 244 12.10 18.01 13.65
N ARG A 245 12.89 18.90 13.06
CA ARG A 245 12.86 20.34 13.34
C ARG A 245 12.53 21.11 12.06
N ARG A 246 11.74 22.18 12.17
CA ARG A 246 11.41 23.15 11.11
C ARG A 246 11.32 24.55 11.70
N GLY A 247 11.86 25.55 10.98
CA GLY A 247 11.92 26.93 11.45
C GLY A 247 12.91 27.16 12.60
N GLY A 248 13.34 28.40 12.75
CA GLY A 248 14.44 28.80 13.62
C GLY A 248 15.81 28.40 13.07
N CYS A 249 16.85 28.58 13.88
CA CYS A 249 18.23 28.27 13.52
C CYS A 249 18.60 26.83 13.89
N ASP A 250 18.85 25.99 12.89
CA ASP A 250 19.19 24.57 13.08
C ASP A 250 20.50 24.34 13.85
N LEU A 251 21.38 25.34 13.89
CA LEU A 251 22.65 25.28 14.62
C LEU A 251 22.45 25.34 16.15
N VAL A 252 21.33 25.88 16.61
CA VAL A 252 21.05 26.05 18.04
C VAL A 252 20.47 24.75 18.62
N GLN A 253 21.26 24.01 19.41
CA GLN A 253 20.83 22.72 19.94
C GLN A 253 19.85 22.84 21.12
N ASN A 254 20.09 23.80 22.02
CA ASN A 254 19.25 24.02 23.19
C ASN A 254 17.84 24.49 22.78
N SER A 255 16.79 23.82 23.28
CA SER A 255 15.40 24.10 22.90
C SER A 255 14.95 25.51 23.31
N GLY A 256 15.31 25.96 24.51
CA GLY A 256 14.97 27.29 25.04
C GLY A 256 15.57 28.44 24.23
N GLU A 257 16.83 28.30 23.80
CA GLU A 257 17.49 29.27 22.92
C GLU A 257 16.97 29.19 21.48
N TRP A 258 16.69 27.99 20.96
CA TRP A 258 16.16 27.81 19.60
C TRP A 258 14.83 28.55 19.41
N ILE A 259 13.93 28.53 20.41
CA ILE A 259 12.64 29.24 20.36
C ILE A 259 12.82 30.73 20.03
N LYS A 260 13.85 31.38 20.59
CA LYS A 260 14.12 32.81 20.37
C LYS A 260 14.51 33.11 18.92
N THR A 261 14.98 32.11 18.18
CA THR A 261 15.38 32.24 16.77
C THR A 261 14.22 32.04 15.79
N VAL A 262 13.06 31.55 16.26
CA VAL A 262 11.92 31.24 15.37
C VAL A 262 11.39 32.48 14.67
N SER A 263 11.29 33.61 15.37
CA SER A 263 10.77 34.86 14.80
C SER A 263 11.64 35.43 13.67
N SER A 264 12.96 35.13 13.68
CA SER A 264 13.88 35.61 12.64
C SER A 264 13.98 34.68 11.43
N ALA A 265 13.64 33.40 11.58
CA ALA A 265 13.70 32.40 10.52
C ALA A 265 12.52 31.41 10.58
N PRO A 266 11.26 31.86 10.46
CA PRO A 266 10.12 30.95 10.53
C PRO A 266 9.97 30.10 9.28
N ASP A 267 9.29 28.97 9.42
CA ASP A 267 8.96 28.04 8.33
C ASP A 267 7.52 27.52 8.50
N VAL A 268 7.02 26.76 7.54
CA VAL A 268 5.71 26.11 7.61
C VAL A 268 5.74 24.90 8.54
N ILE A 269 4.90 24.96 9.57
CA ILE A 269 4.83 23.98 10.66
C ILE A 269 3.51 23.20 10.70
N GLY A 270 2.52 23.59 9.90
CA GLY A 270 1.24 22.90 9.78
C GLY A 270 0.39 23.38 8.61
N MET A 271 -0.52 22.53 8.14
CA MET A 271 -1.49 22.83 7.08
C MET A 271 -2.82 22.14 7.38
N THR A 272 -3.91 22.72 6.91
CA THR A 272 -5.23 22.06 6.88
C THR A 272 -5.73 21.94 5.45
N PHE A 273 -6.61 20.97 5.21
CA PHE A 273 -7.04 20.61 3.87
C PHE A 273 -8.55 20.44 3.74
N LEU A 274 -9.00 20.49 2.49
CA LEU A 274 -10.33 20.11 2.06
C LEU A 274 -10.22 19.16 0.85
N PRO A 275 -10.92 18.00 0.82
CA PRO A 275 -10.87 17.11 -0.35
C PRO A 275 -11.37 17.82 -1.60
N ILE A 276 -10.61 17.77 -2.71
CA ILE A 276 -10.97 18.50 -3.94
C ILE A 276 -12.35 18.10 -4.45
N VAL A 277 -12.69 16.81 -4.32
CA VAL A 277 -13.97 16.21 -4.70
C VAL A 277 -15.17 16.73 -3.89
N SER A 278 -14.95 17.34 -2.74
CA SER A 278 -16.03 17.99 -1.98
C SER A 278 -16.55 19.26 -2.66
N LEU A 279 -15.71 19.92 -3.48
CA LEU A 279 -16.05 21.14 -4.21
C LEU A 279 -16.50 20.88 -5.66
N VAL A 280 -16.40 19.65 -6.14
CA VAL A 280 -16.82 19.30 -7.51
C VAL A 280 -18.34 19.25 -7.56
N ASP A 281 -18.94 19.91 -8.55
CA ASP A 281 -20.39 19.84 -8.82
C ASP A 281 -20.88 18.41 -9.08
N ASP A 282 -22.19 18.17 -9.03
CA ASP A 282 -22.78 16.85 -9.29
C ASP A 282 -22.77 16.46 -10.77
N ILE A 283 -21.56 16.28 -11.31
CA ILE A 283 -21.30 15.81 -12.66
C ILE A 283 -21.02 14.30 -12.67
N PRO A 284 -21.27 13.58 -13.78
CA PRO A 284 -20.99 12.14 -13.87
C PRO A 284 -19.54 11.76 -13.49
N GLY A 285 -18.58 12.61 -13.85
CA GLY A 285 -17.15 12.43 -13.56
C GLY A 285 -16.81 12.44 -12.07
N LYS A 286 -17.60 13.11 -11.21
CA LYS A 286 -17.34 13.24 -9.77
C LYS A 286 -17.14 11.89 -9.08
N LYS A 287 -17.98 10.91 -9.42
CA LYS A 287 -17.90 9.55 -8.86
C LYS A 287 -16.61 8.82 -9.28
N HIS A 288 -16.15 9.06 -10.50
CA HIS A 288 -14.93 8.45 -11.02
C HIS A 288 -13.69 9.04 -10.34
N ILE A 289 -13.59 10.38 -10.26
CA ILE A 289 -12.46 11.02 -9.59
C ILE A 289 -12.45 10.74 -8.08
N ALA A 290 -13.60 10.71 -7.41
CA ALA A 290 -13.70 10.33 -6.00
C ALA A 290 -13.18 8.91 -5.75
N ARG A 291 -13.61 7.95 -6.59
CA ARG A 291 -13.11 6.57 -6.51
C ARG A 291 -11.61 6.47 -6.81
N ALA A 292 -11.09 7.22 -7.79
CA ALA A 292 -9.67 7.20 -8.12
C ALA A 292 -8.81 7.78 -6.97
N ILE A 293 -9.25 8.87 -6.36
CA ILE A 293 -8.59 9.48 -5.19
C ILE A 293 -8.62 8.52 -3.99
N ASP A 294 -9.77 7.91 -3.69
CA ASP A 294 -9.90 6.95 -2.58
C ASP A 294 -8.94 5.76 -2.75
N LEU A 295 -8.89 5.17 -3.95
CA LEU A 295 -7.96 4.11 -4.27
C LEU A 295 -6.51 4.58 -4.17
N TYR A 296 -6.18 5.76 -4.68
CA TYR A 296 -4.83 6.32 -4.61
C TYR A 296 -4.39 6.56 -3.16
N LEU A 297 -5.23 7.19 -2.33
CA LEU A 297 -4.92 7.44 -0.91
C LEU A 297 -4.83 6.14 -0.12
N THR A 298 -5.69 5.15 -0.41
CA THR A 298 -5.71 3.86 0.30
C THR A 298 -4.47 3.03 0.02
N TYR A 299 -4.05 2.94 -1.23
CA TYR A 299 -2.98 2.01 -1.66
C TYR A 299 -1.64 2.69 -1.89
N LYS A 300 -1.63 4.00 -2.15
CA LYS A 300 -0.45 4.83 -2.41
C LYS A 300 0.54 4.21 -3.41
N PRO A 301 0.10 3.75 -4.60
CA PRO A 301 1.04 3.37 -5.64
C PRO A 301 1.92 4.57 -6.02
N PRO A 302 3.14 4.36 -6.56
CA PRO A 302 3.92 5.44 -7.15
C PRO A 302 3.09 6.20 -8.19
N ILE A 303 3.24 7.54 -8.25
CA ILE A 303 2.37 8.39 -9.09
C ILE A 303 2.51 8.04 -10.58
N GLU A 304 3.71 7.63 -11.00
CA GLU A 304 4.03 7.23 -12.37
C GLU A 304 3.35 5.91 -12.76
N GLU A 305 2.93 5.12 -11.78
CA GLU A 305 2.26 3.83 -11.96
C GLU A 305 0.73 3.94 -11.80
N LEU A 306 0.23 5.10 -11.37
CA LEU A 306 -1.16 5.26 -10.96
C LEU A 306 -2.14 4.92 -12.09
N GLN A 307 -1.82 5.28 -13.34
CA GLN A 307 -2.68 4.93 -14.48
C GLN A 307 -2.82 3.41 -14.64
N TYR A 308 -1.72 2.64 -14.52
CA TYR A 308 -1.76 1.18 -14.64
C TYR A 308 -2.47 0.56 -13.46
N PHE A 309 -2.21 1.08 -12.26
CA PHE A 309 -2.90 0.68 -11.05
C PHE A 309 -4.43 0.84 -11.20
N LEU A 310 -4.90 2.01 -11.64
CA LEU A 310 -6.32 2.31 -11.84
C LEU A 310 -6.96 1.44 -12.94
N ASP A 311 -6.23 1.18 -14.02
CA ASP A 311 -6.71 0.32 -15.12
C ASP A 311 -6.86 -1.16 -14.69
N PHE A 312 -6.06 -1.59 -13.71
CA PHE A 312 -6.15 -2.91 -13.09
C PHE A 312 -7.24 -3.04 -12.01
N GLN A 313 -7.94 -1.96 -11.64
CA GLN A 313 -9.04 -1.98 -10.65
C GLN A 313 -10.36 -2.50 -11.23
N VAL A 314 -10.28 -3.69 -11.83
CA VAL A 314 -11.40 -4.44 -12.40
C VAL A 314 -11.78 -5.61 -11.49
N PRO A 315 -13.01 -6.16 -11.59
CA PRO A 315 -13.42 -7.29 -10.77
C PRO A 315 -12.48 -8.49 -10.91
N LEU A 316 -12.10 -9.12 -9.81
CA LEU A 316 -11.31 -10.35 -9.80
C LEU A 316 -12.23 -11.57 -9.78
N VAL A 317 -11.95 -12.54 -10.65
CA VAL A 317 -12.76 -13.76 -10.80
C VAL A 317 -11.87 -14.98 -10.67
N TRP A 318 -12.39 -16.04 -10.04
CA TRP A 318 -11.72 -17.33 -9.97
C TRP A 318 -12.23 -18.26 -11.06
N ALA A 319 -11.31 -18.98 -11.70
CA ALA A 319 -11.58 -20.05 -12.64
C ALA A 319 -11.02 -21.39 -12.10
N PRO A 320 -11.76 -22.51 -12.19
CA PRO A 320 -13.15 -22.59 -12.63
C PRO A 320 -14.09 -21.84 -11.67
N VAL A 321 -15.15 -21.24 -12.21
CA VAL A 321 -16.18 -20.59 -11.39
C VAL A 321 -16.82 -21.67 -10.51
N PRO A 322 -16.99 -21.45 -9.19
CA PRO A 322 -17.65 -22.42 -8.33
C PRO A 322 -19.02 -22.79 -8.90
N PRO A 323 -19.39 -24.08 -8.91
CA PRO A 323 -20.71 -24.48 -9.39
C PRO A 323 -21.77 -23.75 -8.56
N GLY A 324 -22.62 -22.96 -9.24
CA GLY A 324 -23.78 -22.34 -8.59
C GLY A 324 -24.79 -23.38 -8.10
N ILE A 325 -25.84 -22.92 -7.43
CA ILE A 325 -26.97 -23.74 -6.92
C ILE A 325 -27.62 -24.62 -8.02
N ALA A 326 -27.38 -24.33 -9.31
CA ALA A 326 -27.71 -25.22 -10.41
C ALA A 326 -26.61 -26.28 -10.61
N GLY A 327 -26.79 -27.43 -9.95
CA GLY A 327 -25.93 -28.60 -10.07
C GLY A 327 -25.75 -29.05 -11.51
N GLN A 328 -24.59 -28.76 -12.09
CA GLN A 328 -24.10 -29.53 -13.23
C GLN A 328 -23.48 -30.81 -12.71
N ASN A 329 -24.26 -31.89 -12.77
CA ASN A 329 -23.78 -33.27 -12.62
C ASN A 329 -22.81 -33.60 -13.77
N ARG A 330 -21.60 -33.04 -13.74
CA ARG A 330 -20.50 -33.53 -14.58
C ARG A 330 -20.22 -34.96 -14.13
N LYS A 331 -20.27 -35.93 -15.06
CA LYS A 331 -19.78 -37.29 -14.81
C LYS A 331 -18.39 -37.17 -14.19
N GLU A 332 -18.19 -37.75 -13.02
CA GLU A 332 -16.91 -37.63 -12.31
C GLU A 332 -15.80 -38.18 -13.21
N PRO A 333 -14.80 -37.35 -13.60
CA PRO A 333 -13.68 -37.84 -14.37
C PRO A 333 -12.93 -38.90 -13.55
N VAL A 334 -12.36 -39.90 -14.23
CA VAL A 334 -11.46 -40.86 -13.60
C VAL A 334 -10.20 -40.11 -13.20
N CYS A 335 -10.13 -39.66 -11.95
CA CYS A 335 -8.99 -38.94 -11.42
C CYS A 335 -7.86 -39.92 -11.09
N PRO A 336 -6.62 -39.69 -11.56
CA PRO A 336 -5.46 -40.37 -10.98
C PRO A 336 -5.34 -40.00 -9.50
N SER A 337 -4.66 -40.84 -8.72
CA SER A 337 -4.55 -40.65 -7.28
C SER A 337 -3.12 -40.74 -6.79
N LEU A 338 -2.77 -39.85 -5.87
CA LEU A 338 -1.55 -39.95 -5.06
C LEU A 338 -1.86 -40.79 -3.82
N GLN A 339 -0.99 -41.75 -3.54
CA GLN A 339 -1.07 -42.57 -2.34
C GLN A 339 0.16 -42.30 -1.46
N PHE A 340 -0.04 -42.12 -0.16
CA PHE A 340 1.03 -41.73 0.77
C PHE A 340 1.60 -42.89 1.58
N SER A 341 0.92 -44.03 1.61
CA SER A 341 1.35 -45.29 2.23
C SER A 341 0.54 -46.46 1.69
N LEU A 342 1.01 -47.70 1.87
CA LEU A 342 0.42 -48.92 1.27
C LEU A 342 -1.10 -49.08 1.53
N MET A 343 -1.58 -48.69 2.71
CA MET A 343 -3.01 -48.73 3.10
C MET A 343 -3.56 -47.35 3.47
N GLY A 344 -2.89 -46.27 3.04
CA GLY A 344 -3.24 -44.91 3.38
C GLY A 344 -4.35 -44.29 2.51
N PRO A 345 -4.83 -43.09 2.89
CA PRO A 345 -5.80 -42.36 2.08
C PRO A 345 -5.21 -41.98 0.72
N LYS A 346 -6.08 -41.99 -0.30
CA LYS A 346 -5.77 -41.57 -1.67
C LYS A 346 -6.23 -40.13 -1.87
N LEU A 347 -5.34 -39.29 -2.38
CA LEU A 347 -5.65 -37.94 -2.85
C LEU A 347 -5.86 -38.01 -4.36
N PHE A 348 -7.09 -37.87 -4.81
CA PHE A 348 -7.41 -37.79 -6.24
C PHE A 348 -6.94 -36.46 -6.79
N VAL A 349 -6.48 -36.44 -8.04
CA VAL A 349 -5.99 -35.24 -8.71
C VAL A 349 -6.90 -34.95 -9.90
N SER A 350 -7.48 -33.75 -9.93
CA SER A 350 -8.24 -33.26 -11.08
C SER A 350 -7.29 -32.94 -12.21
N THR A 351 -7.47 -33.61 -13.35
CA THR A 351 -6.71 -33.38 -14.59
C THR A 351 -7.44 -32.42 -15.55
N GLU A 352 -8.50 -31.74 -15.08
CA GLU A 352 -9.21 -30.74 -15.86
C GLU A 352 -8.28 -29.57 -16.21
N GLN A 353 -8.31 -29.16 -17.48
CA GLN A 353 -7.57 -27.99 -17.95
C GLN A 353 -8.36 -26.73 -17.58
N VAL A 354 -7.77 -25.88 -16.76
CA VAL A 354 -8.33 -24.57 -16.45
C VAL A 354 -7.70 -23.55 -17.40
N SER A 355 -8.51 -22.85 -18.18
CA SER A 355 -8.05 -21.77 -19.06
C SER A 355 -8.98 -20.56 -18.92
N VAL A 356 -8.40 -19.36 -18.89
CA VAL A 356 -9.12 -18.09 -18.76
C VAL A 356 -9.11 -17.27 -20.06
N GLY A 357 -8.57 -17.83 -21.14
CA GLY A 357 -8.44 -17.14 -22.43
C GLY A 357 -7.55 -15.90 -22.34
N ARG A 358 -7.94 -14.82 -23.02
CA ARG A 358 -7.21 -13.53 -23.02
C ARG A 358 -7.56 -12.67 -21.81
N ARG A 359 -7.33 -13.24 -20.62
CA ARG A 359 -7.56 -12.57 -19.33
C ARG A 359 -6.29 -12.71 -18.49
N PRO A 360 -5.69 -11.61 -18.05
CA PRO A 360 -4.47 -11.70 -17.27
C PRO A 360 -4.73 -12.41 -15.94
N VAL A 361 -3.89 -13.40 -15.61
CA VAL A 361 -3.95 -14.13 -14.32
C VAL A 361 -3.14 -13.35 -13.28
N THR A 362 -3.72 -13.14 -12.11
CA THR A 362 -3.14 -12.38 -10.99
C THR A 362 -2.87 -13.25 -9.75
N GLY A 363 -3.26 -14.52 -9.78
CA GLY A 363 -3.01 -15.42 -8.67
C GLY A 363 -3.40 -16.88 -8.93
N LEU A 364 -2.94 -17.76 -8.06
CA LEU A 364 -3.12 -19.21 -8.11
C LEU A 364 -3.49 -19.73 -6.72
N ARG A 365 -4.26 -20.81 -6.64
CA ARG A 365 -4.45 -21.57 -5.39
C ARG A 365 -4.69 -23.05 -5.67
N LEU A 366 -4.36 -23.87 -4.68
CA LEU A 366 -4.78 -25.27 -4.64
C LEU A 366 -6.07 -25.40 -3.83
N CYS A 367 -6.95 -26.29 -4.25
CA CYS A 367 -8.24 -26.53 -3.59
C CYS A 367 -8.50 -28.02 -3.44
N LEU A 368 -9.21 -28.38 -2.38
CA LEU A 368 -9.75 -29.73 -2.18
C LEU A 368 -11.26 -29.72 -2.47
N GLU A 369 -11.63 -30.36 -3.58
CA GLU A 369 -12.99 -30.46 -4.08
C GLU A 369 -13.66 -31.78 -3.69
N GLY A 370 -14.97 -31.84 -3.92
CA GLY A 370 -15.82 -33.01 -3.62
C GLY A 370 -16.28 -33.07 -2.17
N THR A 371 -17.31 -33.86 -1.91
CA THR A 371 -17.92 -34.00 -0.58
C THR A 371 -16.95 -34.54 0.48
N LYS A 372 -15.93 -35.30 0.05
CA LYS A 372 -14.89 -35.88 0.91
C LYS A 372 -13.64 -35.00 1.03
N GLN A 373 -13.58 -33.85 0.34
CA GLN A 373 -12.39 -32.98 0.27
C GLN A 373 -11.10 -33.76 -0.05
N ASN A 374 -11.18 -34.69 -0.99
CA ASN A 374 -10.09 -35.59 -1.35
C ASN A 374 -9.71 -35.49 -2.83
N ARG A 375 -10.19 -34.46 -3.54
CA ARG A 375 -9.84 -34.17 -4.92
C ARG A 375 -9.05 -32.86 -5.00
N LEU A 376 -7.77 -32.95 -5.28
CA LEU A 376 -6.90 -31.80 -5.50
C LEU A 376 -7.20 -31.16 -6.86
N ALA A 377 -7.45 -29.85 -6.86
CA ALA A 377 -7.64 -29.03 -8.05
C ALA A 377 -6.78 -27.75 -7.96
N ILE A 378 -6.52 -27.13 -9.11
CA ILE A 378 -5.85 -25.82 -9.21
C ILE A 378 -6.83 -24.79 -9.73
N HIS A 379 -6.89 -23.63 -9.07
CA HIS A 379 -7.75 -22.51 -9.48
C HIS A 379 -6.88 -21.30 -9.82
N LEU A 380 -7.34 -20.50 -10.78
CA LEU A 380 -6.69 -19.29 -11.29
C LEU A 380 -7.53 -18.06 -10.96
N GLN A 381 -6.92 -17.06 -10.33
CA GLN A 381 -7.54 -15.74 -10.22
C GLN A 381 -7.15 -14.92 -11.44
N HIS A 382 -8.13 -14.31 -12.10
CA HIS A 382 -7.90 -13.50 -13.29
C HIS A 382 -8.77 -12.23 -13.29
N LEU A 383 -8.40 -11.30 -14.15
CA LEU A 383 -9.16 -10.08 -14.34
C LEU A 383 -10.50 -10.36 -15.07
N GLY A 384 -11.58 -9.81 -14.52
CA GLY A 384 -12.96 -9.93 -15.02
C GLY A 384 -13.24 -9.14 -16.28
N SER A 385 -12.35 -8.23 -16.66
CA SER A 385 -12.29 -7.58 -17.97
C SER A 385 -10.82 -7.36 -18.36
N LEU A 386 -10.55 -7.23 -19.66
CA LEU A 386 -9.21 -6.91 -20.15
C LEU A 386 -8.92 -5.41 -19.86
N PRO A 387 -7.83 -5.06 -19.15
CA PRO A 387 -7.49 -3.65 -18.91
C PRO A 387 -7.24 -2.90 -20.23
N LYS A 388 -7.53 -1.60 -20.26
CA LYS A 388 -7.43 -0.78 -21.48
C LYS A 388 -6.00 -0.76 -22.04
N ILE A 389 -4.99 -0.79 -21.18
CA ILE A 389 -3.57 -0.81 -21.56
C ILE A 389 -3.22 -2.05 -22.38
N PHE A 390 -3.95 -3.15 -22.22
CA PHE A 390 -3.76 -4.37 -23.00
C PHE A 390 -4.45 -4.34 -24.36
N LEU A 391 -5.45 -3.47 -24.58
CA LEU A 391 -6.25 -3.50 -25.81
C LEU A 391 -5.39 -3.42 -27.09
N PRO A 392 -4.38 -2.54 -27.20
CA PRO A 392 -3.54 -2.47 -28.40
C PRO A 392 -2.71 -3.75 -28.66
N HIS A 393 -2.47 -4.55 -27.62
CA HIS A 393 -1.56 -5.69 -27.66
C HIS A 393 -2.30 -7.04 -27.63
N TRP A 394 -3.51 -7.07 -27.07
CA TRP A 394 -4.14 -8.32 -26.65
C TRP A 394 -5.66 -8.37 -26.82
N ASP A 395 -6.26 -7.36 -27.45
CA ASP A 395 -7.67 -7.43 -27.83
C ASP A 395 -7.92 -8.55 -28.85
N SER A 396 -9.15 -9.06 -28.91
CA SER A 396 -9.64 -10.19 -29.71
C SER A 396 -9.15 -10.23 -31.16
N HIS A 397 -9.02 -9.07 -31.81
CA HIS A 397 -8.58 -8.94 -33.21
C HIS A 397 -7.06 -9.04 -33.39
N ILE A 398 -6.26 -8.90 -32.33
CA ILE A 398 -4.81 -9.02 -32.38
C ILE A 398 -4.41 -10.50 -32.49
N THR A 399 -3.57 -10.83 -33.46
CA THR A 399 -3.06 -12.20 -33.67
C THR A 399 -1.86 -12.47 -32.77
N ILE A 400 -2.02 -13.40 -31.82
CA ILE A 400 -0.98 -13.74 -30.82
C ILE A 400 -0.40 -15.15 -30.98
N GLY A 401 -0.85 -15.90 -31.99
CA GLY A 401 -0.57 -17.32 -32.14
C GLY A 401 -1.35 -18.19 -31.14
N PRO A 402 -1.24 -19.53 -31.24
CA PRO A 402 -1.88 -20.43 -30.30
C PRO A 402 -1.17 -20.38 -28.93
N PRO A 403 -1.92 -20.49 -27.82
CA PRO A 403 -1.32 -20.59 -26.51
C PRO A 403 -0.56 -21.92 -26.36
N LYS A 404 0.51 -21.92 -25.57
CA LYS A 404 1.46 -23.03 -25.47
C LYS A 404 1.46 -23.63 -24.07
N TRP A 405 1.23 -24.93 -23.97
CA TRP A 405 1.39 -25.66 -22.71
C TRP A 405 2.88 -25.91 -22.45
N GLN A 406 3.32 -25.61 -21.24
CA GLN A 406 4.63 -25.99 -20.74
C GLN A 406 4.51 -26.67 -19.39
N GLY A 407 5.44 -27.55 -19.09
CA GLY A 407 5.51 -28.28 -17.84
C GLY A 407 6.87 -28.94 -17.66
N PRO A 408 7.10 -29.57 -16.50
CA PRO A 408 8.34 -30.28 -16.23
C PRO A 408 8.53 -31.47 -17.16
N GLU A 409 9.79 -31.82 -17.40
CA GLU A 409 10.16 -33.06 -18.08
C GLU A 409 10.00 -34.26 -17.14
N GLU A 410 9.33 -35.32 -17.62
CA GLU A 410 9.01 -36.51 -16.82
C GLU A 410 10.25 -37.29 -16.35
N GLN A 411 11.38 -37.13 -17.02
CA GLN A 411 12.62 -37.85 -16.74
C GLN A 411 13.58 -37.08 -15.82
N ASP A 412 13.34 -35.80 -15.53
CA ASP A 412 14.24 -35.01 -14.66
C ASP A 412 13.92 -35.22 -13.17
N SER A 413 14.33 -36.38 -12.64
CA SER A 413 14.08 -36.76 -11.26
C SER A 413 14.76 -35.87 -10.22
N ARG A 414 15.65 -34.95 -10.62
CA ARG A 414 16.31 -34.00 -9.70
C ARG A 414 15.32 -33.06 -9.03
N TRP A 415 14.17 -32.84 -9.66
CA TRP A 415 13.09 -31.99 -9.15
C TRP A 415 12.04 -32.77 -8.36
N PHE A 416 12.22 -34.07 -8.13
CA PHE A 416 11.20 -34.87 -7.45
C PHE A 416 11.41 -34.85 -5.94
N GLU A 417 10.53 -34.14 -5.26
CA GLU A 417 10.57 -34.00 -3.80
C GLU A 417 9.51 -34.90 -3.15
N PRO A 418 9.87 -35.75 -2.17
CA PRO A 418 8.91 -36.60 -1.48
C PRO A 418 8.01 -35.78 -0.54
N ILE A 419 6.71 -36.06 -0.52
CA ILE A 419 5.75 -35.31 0.33
C ILE A 419 5.85 -35.73 1.80
N LYS A 420 5.86 -37.04 2.06
CA LYS A 420 5.99 -37.63 3.41
C LYS A 420 7.03 -38.72 3.45
N TRP A 421 6.81 -39.76 2.65
CA TRP A 421 7.66 -40.96 2.60
C TRP A 421 8.35 -41.05 1.24
N LYS A 422 9.64 -41.40 1.24
CA LYS A 422 10.50 -41.44 0.04
C LYS A 422 10.07 -42.42 -1.06
N ASN A 423 9.15 -43.34 -0.75
CA ASN A 423 8.81 -44.46 -1.63
C ASN A 423 7.42 -44.37 -2.28
N PHE A 424 6.62 -43.34 -1.98
CA PHE A 424 5.24 -43.27 -2.46
C PHE A 424 4.99 -42.01 -3.30
N ALA A 425 4.38 -40.96 -2.73
CA ALA A 425 4.02 -39.75 -3.47
C ALA A 425 5.13 -38.67 -3.43
N HIS A 426 5.44 -38.13 -4.60
CA HIS A 426 6.38 -37.02 -4.81
C HIS A 426 5.68 -35.87 -5.54
N VAL A 427 6.32 -34.71 -5.52
CA VAL A 427 5.93 -33.50 -6.27
C VAL A 427 7.10 -33.10 -7.15
N SER A 428 6.83 -32.80 -8.43
CA SER A 428 7.80 -32.13 -9.28
C SER A 428 7.87 -30.65 -8.93
N THR A 429 9.02 -30.21 -8.43
CA THR A 429 9.28 -28.84 -7.96
C THR A 429 9.97 -27.96 -9.01
N ALA A 430 10.06 -28.45 -10.24
CA ALA A 430 10.69 -27.72 -11.33
C ALA A 430 9.94 -26.40 -11.60
N PRO A 431 10.64 -25.26 -11.72
CA PRO A 431 10.03 -24.01 -12.10
C PRO A 431 9.50 -24.07 -13.53
N ILE A 432 8.24 -23.67 -13.72
CA ILE A 432 7.60 -23.59 -15.04
C ILE A 432 7.53 -22.12 -15.40
N GLU A 433 8.38 -21.71 -16.34
CA GLU A 433 8.45 -20.37 -16.88
C GLU A 433 8.63 -20.47 -18.39
N TYR A 434 8.15 -19.46 -19.12
CA TYR A 434 8.34 -19.41 -20.56
C TYR A 434 9.69 -18.76 -20.89
N THR A 435 10.69 -19.59 -21.22
CA THR A 435 11.99 -19.14 -21.75
C THR A 435 12.02 -19.34 -23.27
N GLU A 436 12.19 -18.26 -24.03
CA GLU A 436 12.40 -18.37 -25.48
C GLU A 436 13.80 -18.90 -25.77
N THR A 437 13.89 -20.00 -26.52
CA THR A 437 15.16 -20.58 -26.99
C THR A 437 15.55 -20.15 -28.39
N ASN A 438 14.66 -19.46 -29.14
CA ASN A 438 14.90 -19.08 -30.54
C ASN A 438 14.72 -17.57 -30.77
N ILE A 439 15.81 -16.91 -31.17
CA ILE A 439 15.93 -15.47 -31.49
C ILE A 439 15.38 -15.21 -32.91
N THR A 440 14.12 -15.58 -33.15
CA THR A 440 13.49 -15.33 -34.45
C THR A 440 12.18 -14.56 -34.25
N ASP A 441 12.40 -13.26 -34.11
CA ASP A 441 11.73 -12.18 -34.84
C ASP A 441 10.38 -11.64 -34.40
N LEU A 442 9.96 -11.84 -33.15
CA LEU A 442 8.69 -11.30 -32.70
C LEU A 442 8.68 -10.98 -31.19
N SER A 443 9.07 -9.75 -30.84
CA SER A 443 9.05 -9.22 -29.46
C SER A 443 7.69 -9.42 -28.77
N GLY A 444 7.70 -9.96 -27.55
CA GLY A 444 6.51 -10.07 -26.72
C GLY A 444 6.76 -10.90 -25.46
N VAL A 445 5.89 -10.74 -24.47
CA VAL A 445 5.96 -11.51 -23.22
C VAL A 445 4.95 -12.64 -23.24
N TYR A 446 5.29 -13.77 -22.63
CA TYR A 446 4.35 -14.85 -22.39
C TYR A 446 3.88 -14.81 -20.94
N ILE A 447 2.57 -14.75 -20.75
CA ILE A 447 1.94 -14.75 -19.43
C ILE A 447 1.07 -15.99 -19.24
N VAL A 448 0.85 -16.37 -17.99
CA VAL A 448 0.03 -17.54 -17.65
C VAL A 448 -1.45 -17.20 -17.88
N THR A 449 -2.15 -18.11 -18.55
CA THR A 449 -3.58 -18.01 -18.91
C THR A 449 -4.33 -19.33 -18.68
N GLY A 450 -3.65 -20.31 -18.13
CA GLY A 450 -4.22 -21.60 -17.81
C GLY A 450 -3.29 -22.46 -16.98
N ALA A 451 -3.84 -23.47 -16.34
CA ALA A 451 -3.08 -24.44 -15.57
C ALA A 451 -3.78 -25.80 -15.57
N GLN A 452 -2.99 -26.84 -15.36
CA GLN A 452 -3.46 -28.22 -15.27
C GLN A 452 -2.58 -29.00 -14.31
N LEU A 453 -3.18 -29.79 -13.43
CA LEU A 453 -2.46 -30.78 -12.63
C LEU A 453 -2.45 -32.13 -13.34
N GLY A 454 -1.41 -32.92 -13.08
CA GLY A 454 -1.33 -34.30 -13.57
C GLY A 454 -0.49 -35.17 -12.64
N VAL A 455 -0.55 -36.48 -12.87
CA VAL A 455 0.18 -37.46 -12.09
C VAL A 455 0.91 -38.39 -13.05
N TRP A 456 2.23 -38.48 -12.88
CA TRP A 456 3.04 -39.50 -13.51
C TRP A 456 3.09 -40.73 -12.62
N ASP A 457 2.96 -41.91 -13.23
CA ASP A 457 2.98 -43.20 -12.54
C ASP A 457 4.27 -43.95 -12.86
N PHE A 458 5.08 -44.20 -11.83
CA PHE A 458 6.31 -44.98 -11.89
C PHE A 458 6.17 -46.28 -11.08
N GLY A 459 4.96 -46.84 -11.02
CA GLY A 459 4.64 -48.09 -10.34
C GLY A 459 4.47 -47.91 -8.83
N ALA A 460 5.56 -48.04 -8.08
CA ALA A 460 5.51 -47.84 -6.62
C ALA A 460 5.47 -46.34 -6.23
N LYS A 461 5.92 -45.47 -7.14
CA LYS A 461 6.01 -44.03 -6.94
C LYS A 461 5.06 -43.30 -7.87
N SER A 462 4.38 -42.29 -7.36
CA SER A 462 3.58 -41.35 -8.17
C SER A 462 4.13 -39.94 -7.98
N VAL A 463 4.17 -39.16 -9.06
CA VAL A 463 4.70 -37.80 -9.05
C VAL A 463 3.62 -36.84 -9.51
N LEU A 464 3.21 -35.92 -8.63
CA LEU A 464 2.35 -34.80 -8.97
C LEU A 464 3.15 -33.77 -9.78
N HIS A 465 2.61 -33.35 -10.91
CA HIS A 465 3.20 -32.29 -11.72
C HIS A 465 2.18 -31.21 -12.09
N LEU A 466 2.68 -30.01 -12.34
CA LEU A 466 1.91 -28.86 -12.83
C LEU A 466 2.25 -28.62 -14.29
N LYS A 467 1.28 -28.20 -15.09
CA LYS A 467 1.46 -27.62 -16.43
C LYS A 467 0.80 -26.26 -16.45
N LEU A 468 1.42 -25.31 -17.13
CA LEU A 468 0.91 -23.96 -17.32
C LEU A 468 0.67 -23.69 -18.81
N LEU A 469 -0.42 -22.99 -19.11
CA LEU A 469 -0.74 -22.51 -20.44
C LEU A 469 -0.26 -21.06 -20.56
N PHE A 470 0.63 -20.82 -21.51
CA PHE A 470 1.19 -19.51 -21.79
C PHE A 470 0.56 -18.89 -23.03
N SER A 471 0.13 -17.64 -22.90
CA SER A 471 -0.34 -16.83 -24.01
C SER A 471 0.61 -15.67 -24.24
N ARG A 472 0.89 -15.37 -25.51
CA ARG A 472 1.75 -14.26 -25.89
C ARG A 472 1.01 -12.92 -25.82
N VAL A 473 1.70 -11.90 -25.34
CA VAL A 473 1.34 -10.49 -25.34
C VAL A 473 2.41 -9.74 -26.18
N PRO A 474 2.15 -9.50 -27.47
CA PRO A 474 3.05 -8.77 -28.36
C PRO A 474 3.37 -7.34 -27.89
N GLY A 475 4.56 -6.84 -28.24
CA GLY A 475 4.95 -5.44 -27.98
C GLY A 475 5.34 -5.13 -26.54
N CYS A 476 4.92 -5.94 -25.57
CA CYS A 476 5.31 -5.75 -24.18
C CYS A 476 6.67 -6.43 -23.86
N THR A 477 7.30 -6.01 -22.76
CA THR A 477 8.51 -6.63 -22.19
C THR A 477 8.39 -6.83 -20.68
N ILE A 478 9.12 -7.78 -20.09
CA ILE A 478 9.16 -7.95 -18.63
C ILE A 478 10.08 -6.89 -18.04
N ARG A 479 9.52 -6.00 -17.21
CA ARG A 479 10.29 -4.99 -16.47
C ARG A 479 10.94 -5.55 -15.22
N ARG A 480 10.16 -6.30 -14.45
CA ARG A 480 10.60 -6.88 -13.17
C ARG A 480 9.85 -8.18 -12.94
N SER A 481 10.54 -9.17 -12.37
CA SER A 481 9.93 -10.40 -11.90
C SER A 481 10.30 -10.68 -10.45
N VAL A 482 9.36 -11.23 -9.69
CA VAL A 482 9.54 -11.64 -8.30
C VAL A 482 8.83 -12.96 -8.09
N TRP A 483 9.54 -13.94 -7.54
CA TRP A 483 8.91 -15.15 -7.03
C TRP A 483 8.23 -14.86 -5.72
N ASP A 484 7.07 -15.47 -5.49
CA ASP A 484 6.45 -15.42 -4.18
C ASP A 484 7.40 -16.03 -3.14
N HIS A 485 7.87 -15.19 -2.25
CA HIS A 485 8.74 -15.52 -1.14
C HIS A 485 8.05 -15.05 0.12
N SER A 486 6.88 -15.63 0.43
CA SER A 486 6.30 -15.47 1.75
C SER A 486 5.73 -16.79 2.25
N PRO A 487 6.25 -17.33 3.36
CA PRO A 487 5.39 -18.04 4.28
C PRO A 487 4.48 -16.97 4.88
N SER A 488 3.33 -16.70 4.25
CA SER A 488 2.38 -15.72 4.77
C SER A 488 1.87 -16.21 6.12
N SER A 489 2.43 -15.66 7.20
CA SER A 489 1.90 -15.76 8.55
C SER A 489 0.68 -14.86 8.71
N ALA A 490 -0.33 -15.03 7.86
CA ALA A 490 -1.70 -14.65 8.17
C ALA A 490 -2.33 -15.86 8.87
N MET A 491 -1.92 -16.08 10.13
CA MET A 491 -2.60 -17.04 11.00
C MET A 491 -4.01 -16.52 11.29
N HIS A 492 -5.00 -16.95 10.51
CA HIS A 492 -6.26 -17.30 11.15
C HIS A 492 -5.96 -18.57 11.96
N ARG A 493 -5.72 -18.39 13.26
CA ARG A 493 -5.89 -19.48 14.22
C ARG A 493 -7.37 -19.83 14.21
N THR A 494 -7.78 -20.72 13.32
CA THR A 494 -8.98 -21.53 13.58
C THR A 494 -8.61 -22.46 14.73
N ASP A 495 -9.29 -22.27 15.85
CA ASP A 495 -9.11 -23.00 17.10
C ASP A 495 -8.93 -24.50 16.86
N GLU A 496 -7.79 -25.03 17.32
CA GLU A 496 -7.55 -26.46 17.43
C GLU A 496 -8.42 -27.01 18.56
N SER A 497 -9.69 -27.29 18.26
CA SER A 497 -10.52 -28.15 19.10
C SER A 497 -11.59 -28.88 18.28
N SER A 498 -11.18 -29.94 17.57
CA SER A 498 -12.03 -31.12 17.39
C SER A 498 -11.22 -32.30 16.84
N SER A 499 -11.00 -33.27 17.72
CA SER A 499 -10.56 -34.61 17.39
C SER A 499 -11.64 -35.31 16.54
N SER A 500 -11.54 -35.22 15.21
CA SER A 500 -12.27 -36.13 14.31
C SER A 500 -11.27 -37.05 13.60
N SER A 501 -11.30 -38.31 14.02
CA SER A 501 -10.48 -39.43 13.53
C SER A 501 -10.95 -39.93 12.16
N SER A 502 -11.09 -39.04 11.18
CA SER A 502 -11.37 -39.45 9.79
C SER A 502 -10.12 -39.33 8.93
N ASP A 503 -9.90 -40.28 8.02
CA ASP A 503 -8.79 -40.22 7.07
C ASP A 503 -8.84 -39.00 6.14
N ASN A 504 -10.02 -38.39 5.98
CA ASN A 504 -10.21 -37.13 5.24
C ASN A 504 -9.58 -35.92 5.96
N ALA A 505 -9.65 -35.87 7.30
CA ALA A 505 -8.99 -34.83 8.09
C ALA A 505 -7.45 -34.88 7.96
N LYS A 506 -6.89 -36.02 7.54
CA LYS A 506 -5.46 -36.16 7.26
C LYS A 506 -5.05 -35.57 5.90
N LEU A 507 -5.94 -35.55 4.89
CA LEU A 507 -5.63 -35.04 3.56
C LEU A 507 -5.59 -33.51 3.51
N VAL A 508 -6.47 -32.83 4.26
CA VAL A 508 -6.45 -31.37 4.44
C VAL A 508 -5.12 -30.90 5.02
N LYS A 509 -4.47 -31.71 5.85
CA LYS A 509 -3.14 -31.43 6.42
C LYS A 509 -1.98 -31.62 5.43
N ILE A 510 -2.23 -32.10 4.21
CA ILE A 510 -1.21 -32.37 3.18
C ILE A 510 -1.24 -31.32 2.05
N VAL A 511 -2.27 -30.48 1.96
CA VAL A 511 -2.37 -29.46 0.91
C VAL A 511 -2.43 -28.09 1.57
N ASP A 512 -1.57 -27.19 1.13
CA ASP A 512 -1.69 -25.78 1.47
C ASP A 512 -2.67 -25.11 0.51
N MET A 513 -3.80 -24.66 1.05
CA MET A 513 -4.87 -23.98 0.31
C MET A 513 -4.75 -22.45 0.39
N THR A 514 -3.62 -21.93 0.88
CA THR A 514 -3.36 -20.49 0.86
C THR A 514 -3.35 -19.96 -0.57
N GLU A 515 -3.98 -18.81 -0.76
CA GLU A 515 -4.05 -18.15 -2.06
C GLU A 515 -2.73 -17.44 -2.31
N THR A 516 -2.05 -17.81 -3.40
CA THR A 516 -0.92 -17.03 -3.89
C THR A 516 -1.48 -15.93 -4.77
N LEU A 517 -1.49 -14.70 -4.26
CA LEU A 517 -2.02 -13.52 -4.94
C LEU A 517 -0.99 -12.39 -4.91
N LYS A 518 -0.97 -11.60 -5.98
CA LYS A 518 -0.48 -10.22 -5.91
C LYS A 518 -1.51 -9.29 -6.50
N GLY A 519 -1.82 -8.21 -5.78
CA GLY A 519 -2.90 -7.31 -6.16
C GLY A 519 -2.66 -5.88 -5.68
N PRO A 520 -3.72 -5.08 -5.50
CA PRO A 520 -3.61 -3.67 -5.15
C PRO A 520 -2.80 -3.37 -3.88
N GLN A 521 -2.76 -4.32 -2.93
CA GLN A 521 -1.98 -4.19 -1.68
C GLN A 521 -0.47 -4.32 -1.90
N ASP A 522 -0.05 -4.90 -3.03
CA ASP A 522 1.34 -5.12 -3.41
C ASP A 522 1.78 -4.06 -4.41
N ALA A 523 2.42 -2.99 -3.97
CA ALA A 523 2.91 -1.95 -4.87
C ALA A 523 3.75 -2.55 -6.04
N PRO A 524 3.53 -2.15 -7.31
CA PRO A 524 2.65 -1.07 -7.77
C PRO A 524 1.19 -1.48 -8.09
N GLY A 525 0.78 -2.71 -7.76
CA GLY A 525 -0.63 -3.16 -7.76
C GLY A 525 -1.17 -3.74 -9.05
N HIS A 526 -0.34 -3.91 -10.09
CA HIS A 526 -0.72 -4.43 -11.41
C HIS A 526 0.14 -5.66 -11.82
N TRP A 527 0.24 -6.62 -10.90
CA TRP A 527 1.07 -7.82 -11.06
C TRP A 527 0.38 -8.92 -11.88
N LEU A 528 1.17 -9.65 -12.67
CA LEU A 528 0.69 -10.76 -13.50
C LEU A 528 1.48 -12.02 -13.24
N VAL A 529 0.82 -13.17 -13.32
CA VAL A 529 1.50 -14.47 -13.20
C VAL A 529 2.21 -14.80 -14.52
N THR A 530 3.53 -15.00 -14.45
CA THR A 530 4.40 -15.35 -15.59
C THR A 530 5.10 -16.69 -15.41
N GLY A 531 4.86 -17.36 -14.29
CA GLY A 531 5.35 -18.69 -14.03
C GLY A 531 4.81 -19.21 -12.71
N ALA A 532 5.00 -20.50 -12.46
CA ALA A 532 4.63 -21.12 -11.21
C ALA A 532 5.41 -22.41 -11.00
N LYS A 533 5.37 -22.92 -9.77
CA LYS A 533 5.86 -24.25 -9.44
C LYS A 533 5.10 -24.83 -8.28
N LEU A 534 5.13 -26.15 -8.18
CA LEU A 534 4.74 -26.83 -6.96
C LEU A 534 5.95 -26.92 -6.00
N GLY A 535 5.68 -27.16 -4.73
CA GLY A 535 6.70 -27.37 -3.71
C GLY A 535 6.19 -28.28 -2.59
N VAL A 536 7.12 -28.69 -1.72
CA VAL A 536 6.78 -29.36 -0.47
C VAL A 536 7.31 -28.53 0.70
N GLU A 537 6.43 -28.14 1.62
CA GLU A 537 6.81 -27.44 2.85
C GLU A 537 6.20 -28.10 4.06
N LYS A 538 7.05 -28.54 5.00
CA LYS A 538 6.61 -29.24 6.22
C LYS A 538 5.65 -30.40 5.92
N GLY A 539 5.88 -31.10 4.80
CA GLY A 539 5.06 -32.21 4.32
C GLY A 539 3.73 -31.83 3.67
N ARG A 540 3.55 -30.55 3.31
CA ARG A 540 2.39 -30.03 2.57
C ARG A 540 2.76 -29.69 1.13
N ILE A 541 1.90 -30.04 0.19
CA ILE A 541 1.94 -29.61 -1.21
C ILE A 541 1.54 -28.14 -1.24
N ILE A 542 2.41 -27.32 -1.82
CA ILE A 542 2.18 -25.89 -2.02
C ILE A 542 2.26 -25.53 -3.49
N VAL A 543 1.63 -24.42 -3.88
CA VAL A 543 1.88 -23.73 -5.15
C VAL A 543 2.60 -22.43 -4.87
N ARG A 544 3.57 -22.07 -5.71
CA ARG A 544 4.20 -20.75 -5.70
C ARG A 544 4.11 -20.14 -7.08
N ALA A 545 3.76 -18.86 -7.15
CA ALA A 545 3.69 -18.11 -8.38
C ALA A 545 4.92 -17.22 -8.57
N LYS A 546 5.30 -17.00 -9.83
CA LYS A 546 6.18 -15.92 -10.25
C LYS A 546 5.32 -14.80 -10.80
N TYR A 547 5.52 -13.61 -10.25
CA TYR A 547 4.81 -12.41 -10.68
C TYR A 547 5.74 -11.50 -11.45
N SER A 548 5.23 -10.87 -12.49
CA SER A 548 5.96 -9.86 -13.26
C SER A 548 5.16 -8.58 -13.46
N LEU A 549 5.90 -7.49 -13.58
CA LEU A 549 5.43 -6.22 -14.12
C LEU A 549 5.86 -6.14 -15.59
N LEU A 550 4.96 -5.65 -16.43
CA LEU A 550 5.23 -5.45 -17.84
C LEU A 550 5.52 -3.98 -18.14
N ASN A 551 6.37 -3.74 -19.13
CA ASN A 551 6.35 -2.50 -19.90
C ASN A 551 5.41 -2.73 -21.08
N TYR A 552 4.41 -1.86 -21.24
CA TYR A 552 3.37 -1.97 -22.25
C TYR A 552 3.78 -1.34 -23.57
#